data_AF-A0A936Q6H2-F1
#
_entry.id   AF-A0A936Q6H2-F1
#
_cell.length_a   1.000
_cell.length_b   1.000
_cell.length_c   1.000
_cell.angle_alpha   90.00
_cell.angle_beta   90.00
_cell.angle_gamma   90.00
#
_symmetry.space_group_name_H-M   'P 1'
#
loop_
_entity.id
_entity.type
_entity.pdbx_description
1 polymer ?
#
loop_
_entity_poly.entity_id
_entity_poly.type
_entity_poly.pdbx_seq_one_letter_code
_entity_poly.pdbx_strand_id
1 'polypeptide(L)'
;MQDRLDPRIKKLLVRLPLSAVLAILLWFAVVDHPWGSLVTDVSEWWIRAAERTKVTRLSFDDGLVVVERSDLSTRSEIPAFSAAPITANLVLLLALLFATPPALRASAFPARAAAALGALLLTQVLHLSFTVQTLYALQLGAWSAVSWPRWQREVVATGRYFFDIIGKYAVPFVFWAITLRLGEEENEAAKPNAAPAKGRRRKKKG
;
A
#
# COMPACT_ATOMS: atom_id res chain seq x y z
N MET A 1 31.89 7.12 -11.93
CA MET A 1 30.78 7.67 -11.11
C MET A 1 30.26 6.72 -10.01
N GLN A 2 30.73 5.45 -9.91
CA GLN A 2 30.24 4.50 -8.90
C GLN A 2 30.95 4.59 -7.51
N ASP A 3 32.09 5.28 -7.41
CA ASP A 3 32.89 5.33 -6.16
C ASP A 3 32.36 6.30 -5.07
N ARG A 4 31.20 6.93 -5.27
CA ARG A 4 30.56 7.83 -4.28
C ARG A 4 29.27 7.29 -3.68
N LEU A 5 28.84 6.07 -4.05
CA LEU A 5 27.62 5.49 -3.49
C LEU A 5 27.88 4.95 -2.08
N ASP A 6 27.03 5.36 -1.13
CA ASP A 6 27.05 4.85 0.24
C ASP A 6 27.04 3.30 0.23
N PRO A 7 27.94 2.62 0.95
CA PRO A 7 27.99 1.16 1.02
C PRO A 7 26.66 0.53 1.45
N ARG A 8 25.82 1.23 2.22
CA ARG A 8 24.47 0.79 2.61
C ARG A 8 23.55 0.68 1.38
N ILE A 9 23.57 1.69 0.51
CA ILE A 9 22.79 1.74 -0.73
C ILE A 9 23.29 0.70 -1.72
N LYS A 10 24.62 0.51 -1.82
CA LYS A 10 25.20 -0.54 -2.67
C LYS A 10 24.68 -1.93 -2.29
N LYS A 11 24.60 -2.24 -0.99
CA LYS A 11 24.04 -3.52 -0.50
C LYS A 11 22.55 -3.67 -0.83
N LEU A 12 21.77 -2.60 -0.74
CA LEU A 12 20.36 -2.60 -1.13
C LEU A 12 20.21 -2.95 -2.62
N LEU A 13 20.95 -2.26 -3.50
CA LEU A 13 20.87 -2.46 -4.95
C LEU A 13 21.27 -3.88 -5.38
N VAL A 14 22.28 -4.47 -4.73
CA VAL A 14 22.69 -5.85 -5.01
C VAL A 14 21.64 -6.88 -4.58
N ARG A 15 20.91 -6.61 -3.49
CA ARG A 15 19.86 -7.51 -2.98
C ARG A 15 18.54 -7.40 -3.72
N LEU A 16 18.27 -6.23 -4.31
CA LEU A 16 16.99 -5.90 -4.91
C LEU A 16 16.49 -6.93 -5.95
N PRO A 17 17.31 -7.43 -6.91
CA PRO A 17 16.83 -8.41 -7.87
C PRO A 17 16.38 -9.72 -7.21
N LEU A 18 17.16 -10.23 -6.25
CA LEU A 18 16.82 -11.45 -5.51
C LEU A 18 15.56 -11.26 -4.67
N SER A 19 15.45 -10.12 -3.98
CA SER A 19 14.26 -9.77 -3.19
C SER A 19 13.02 -9.58 -4.05
N ALA A 20 13.15 -9.03 -5.26
CA ALA A 20 12.06 -8.90 -6.22
C ALA A 20 11.58 -10.27 -6.70
N VAL A 21 12.49 -11.17 -7.06
CA VAL A 21 12.14 -12.56 -7.43
C VAL A 21 11.40 -13.24 -6.27
N LEU A 22 11.91 -13.13 -5.05
CA LEU A 22 11.25 -13.69 -3.87
C LEU A 22 9.84 -13.12 -3.66
N ALA A 23 9.67 -11.80 -3.80
CA ALA A 23 8.37 -11.15 -3.66
C ALA A 23 7.36 -11.59 -4.74
N ILE A 24 7.82 -11.73 -5.99
CA ILE A 24 7.00 -12.23 -7.10
C ILE A 24 6.56 -13.67 -6.83
N LEU A 25 7.50 -14.54 -6.42
CA LEU A 25 7.18 -15.93 -6.10
C LEU A 25 6.20 -16.03 -4.93
N LEU A 26 6.41 -15.23 -3.87
CA LEU A 26 5.50 -15.18 -2.73
C LEU A 26 4.10 -14.71 -3.13
N TRP A 27 4.01 -13.73 -4.03
CA TRP A 27 2.74 -13.25 -4.58
C TRP A 27 1.96 -14.37 -5.26
N PHE A 28 2.54 -14.97 -6.30
CA PHE A 28 1.87 -16.01 -7.08
C PHE A 28 1.60 -17.29 -6.29
N ALA A 29 2.48 -17.66 -5.36
CA ALA A 29 2.34 -18.92 -4.64
C ALA A 29 1.41 -18.85 -3.42
N VAL A 30 1.28 -17.68 -2.78
CA VAL A 30 0.65 -17.59 -1.46
C VAL A 30 -0.26 -16.38 -1.29
N VAL A 31 0.15 -15.20 -1.75
CA VAL A 31 -0.45 -13.94 -1.29
C VAL A 31 -1.54 -13.41 -2.20
N ASP A 32 -1.50 -13.68 -3.51
CA ASP A 32 -2.43 -13.12 -4.51
C ASP A 32 -3.91 -13.32 -4.10
N HIS A 33 -4.31 -14.57 -3.82
CA HIS A 33 -5.68 -14.89 -3.45
C HIS A 33 -6.13 -14.30 -2.09
N PRO A 34 -5.46 -14.58 -0.95
CA PRO A 34 -5.92 -14.06 0.34
C PRO A 34 -5.85 -12.53 0.41
N TRP A 35 -4.87 -11.90 -0.26
CA TRP A 35 -4.77 -10.45 -0.29
C TRP A 35 -5.84 -9.84 -1.20
N GLY A 36 -6.10 -10.44 -2.36
CA GLY A 36 -7.18 -10.04 -3.26
C GLY A 36 -8.55 -10.11 -2.58
N SER A 37 -8.84 -11.20 -1.88
CA SER A 37 -10.06 -11.34 -1.07
C SER A 37 -10.14 -10.27 0.01
N LEU A 38 -9.07 -10.08 0.79
CA LEU A 38 -9.04 -9.09 1.87
C LEU A 38 -9.31 -7.66 1.36
N VAL A 39 -8.64 -7.26 0.27
CA VAL A 39 -8.85 -5.94 -0.36
C VAL A 39 -10.31 -5.81 -0.80
N THR A 40 -10.87 -6.85 -1.41
CA THR A 40 -12.25 -6.87 -1.90
C THR A 40 -13.27 -6.75 -0.76
N ASP A 41 -13.10 -7.53 0.31
CA ASP A 41 -13.99 -7.53 1.48
C ASP A 41 -13.98 -6.17 2.21
N VAL A 42 -12.77 -5.63 2.43
CA VAL A 42 -12.60 -4.32 3.07
C VAL A 42 -13.16 -3.21 2.18
N SER A 43 -13.01 -3.32 0.86
CA SER A 43 -13.63 -2.40 -0.09
C SER A 43 -15.14 -2.48 -0.11
N GLU A 44 -15.75 -3.66 -0.06
CA GLU A 44 -17.21 -3.78 0.07
C GLU A 44 -17.64 -3.04 1.34
N TRP A 45 -17.01 -3.33 2.47
CA TRP A 45 -17.33 -2.69 3.74
C TRP A 45 -17.21 -1.17 3.65
N TRP A 46 -16.12 -0.66 3.08
CA TRP A 46 -15.87 0.77 2.91
C TRP A 46 -16.90 1.46 2.01
N ILE A 47 -17.17 0.89 0.82
CA ILE A 47 -18.15 1.43 -0.13
C ILE A 47 -19.52 1.45 0.53
N ARG A 48 -19.93 0.33 1.10
CA ARG A 48 -21.23 0.21 1.74
C ARG A 48 -21.33 1.15 2.92
N ALA A 49 -20.29 1.40 3.70
CA ALA A 49 -20.30 2.36 4.80
C ALA A 49 -20.75 3.77 4.35
N ALA A 50 -20.37 4.18 3.14
CA ALA A 50 -20.77 5.46 2.54
C ALA A 50 -22.12 5.43 1.79
N GLU A 51 -22.63 4.25 1.43
CA GLU A 51 -23.91 4.12 0.73
C GLU A 51 -25.12 4.40 1.65
N ARG A 52 -26.09 5.16 1.11
CA ARG A 52 -27.38 5.39 1.77
C ARG A 52 -28.24 4.12 1.83
N THR A 53 -28.27 3.37 0.74
CA THR A 53 -28.91 2.06 0.65
C THR A 53 -27.85 1.05 0.25
N LYS A 54 -27.65 0.02 1.08
CA LYS A 54 -26.55 -0.94 0.99
C LYS A 54 -26.79 -1.93 -0.15
N VAL A 55 -26.54 -1.53 -1.40
CA VAL A 55 -26.87 -2.31 -2.60
C VAL A 55 -25.67 -2.93 -3.28
N THR A 56 -24.47 -2.36 -3.12
CA THR A 56 -23.25 -2.93 -3.73
C THR A 56 -22.78 -4.15 -2.94
N ARG A 57 -22.45 -5.22 -3.66
CA ARG A 57 -21.78 -6.42 -3.16
C ARG A 57 -20.56 -6.70 -4.03
N LEU A 58 -19.44 -7.02 -3.38
CA LEU A 58 -18.23 -7.43 -4.07
C LEU A 58 -17.93 -8.88 -3.71
N SER A 59 -17.50 -9.64 -4.70
CA SER A 59 -16.93 -10.96 -4.48
C SER A 59 -15.61 -11.08 -5.22
N PHE A 60 -14.72 -11.91 -4.66
CA PHE A 60 -13.44 -12.22 -5.26
C PHE A 60 -13.48 -13.67 -5.75
N ASP A 61 -13.37 -13.86 -7.06
CA ASP A 61 -13.42 -15.17 -7.70
C ASP A 61 -12.30 -15.29 -8.72
N ASP A 62 -11.42 -16.28 -8.52
CA ASP A 62 -10.27 -16.59 -9.39
C ASP A 62 -9.46 -15.36 -9.88
N GLY A 63 -9.13 -14.44 -8.96
CA GLY A 63 -8.35 -13.24 -9.29
C GLY A 63 -9.16 -12.09 -9.89
N LEU A 64 -10.47 -12.26 -10.06
CA LEU A 64 -11.42 -11.25 -10.50
C LEU A 64 -12.19 -10.67 -9.32
N VAL A 65 -12.43 -9.36 -9.36
CA VAL A 65 -13.42 -8.69 -8.53
C VAL A 65 -14.71 -8.62 -9.33
N VAL A 66 -15.76 -9.24 -8.81
CA VAL A 66 -17.11 -9.21 -9.36
C VAL A 66 -17.91 -8.16 -8.59
N VAL A 67 -18.61 -7.30 -9.31
CA VAL A 67 -19.38 -6.20 -8.72
C VAL A 67 -20.86 -6.43 -8.97
N GLU A 68 -21.58 -6.78 -7.92
CA GLU A 68 -23.01 -7.03 -7.95
C GLU A 68 -23.78 -5.88 -7.31
N ARG A 69 -24.98 -5.64 -7.81
CA ARG A 69 -25.94 -4.69 -7.22
C ARG A 69 -27.29 -5.33 -7.06
N SER A 70 -27.83 -5.28 -5.85
CA SER A 70 -29.15 -5.87 -5.55
C SER A 70 -30.33 -5.14 -6.18
N ASP A 71 -30.14 -3.90 -6.65
CA ASP A 71 -31.16 -3.09 -7.31
C ASP A 71 -31.09 -3.13 -8.85
N LEU A 72 -30.14 -3.87 -9.42
CA LEU A 72 -30.10 -4.15 -10.86
C LEU A 72 -30.88 -5.43 -11.19
N SER A 73 -31.39 -5.50 -12.42
CA SER A 73 -32.11 -6.68 -12.88
C SER A 73 -31.18 -7.88 -13.01
N THR A 74 -31.68 -9.10 -12.82
CA THR A 74 -30.92 -10.34 -13.06
C THR A 74 -30.50 -10.54 -14.52
N ARG A 75 -31.01 -9.72 -15.45
CA ARG A 75 -30.63 -9.73 -16.87
C ARG A 75 -29.52 -8.73 -17.19
N SER A 76 -29.12 -7.91 -16.22
CA SER A 76 -28.04 -6.96 -16.39
C SER A 76 -26.69 -7.69 -16.35
N GLU A 77 -25.77 -7.29 -17.21
CA GLU A 77 -24.40 -7.80 -17.16
C GLU A 77 -23.77 -7.47 -15.81
N ILE A 78 -23.09 -8.45 -15.21
CA ILE A 78 -22.38 -8.30 -13.94
C ILE A 78 -20.93 -7.94 -14.26
N PRO A 79 -20.49 -6.70 -14.01
CA PRO A 79 -19.13 -6.31 -14.33
C PRO A 79 -18.13 -7.05 -13.44
N ALA A 80 -17.09 -7.57 -14.08
CA ALA A 80 -15.96 -8.20 -13.42
C ALA A 80 -14.64 -7.68 -14.01
N PHE A 81 -13.62 -7.52 -13.17
CA PHE A 81 -12.30 -7.09 -13.61
C PHE A 81 -11.20 -7.70 -12.77
N SER A 82 -10.00 -7.85 -13.34
CA SER A 82 -8.85 -8.40 -12.61
C SER A 82 -8.47 -7.53 -11.40
N ALA A 83 -8.21 -8.16 -10.26
CA ALA A 83 -7.70 -7.50 -9.06
C ALA A 83 -6.21 -7.15 -9.17
N ALA A 84 -5.45 -7.91 -9.96
CA ALA A 84 -4.00 -7.79 -10.05
C ALA A 84 -3.49 -6.37 -10.36
N PRO A 85 -4.11 -5.56 -11.25
CA PRO A 85 -3.67 -4.19 -11.50
C PRO A 85 -3.71 -3.28 -10.27
N ILE A 86 -4.59 -3.58 -9.29
CA ILE A 86 -4.77 -2.84 -8.04
C ILE A 86 -3.82 -3.37 -6.96
N THR A 87 -3.70 -4.68 -6.85
CA THR A 87 -3.05 -5.32 -5.70
C THR A 87 -1.56 -5.65 -5.91
N ALA A 88 -1.10 -5.74 -7.16
CA ALA A 88 0.28 -6.12 -7.49
C ALA A 88 1.35 -5.13 -6.99
N ASN A 89 0.98 -3.90 -6.63
CA ASN A 89 1.91 -2.95 -6.00
C ASN A 89 2.37 -3.42 -4.59
N LEU A 90 1.73 -4.44 -4.01
CA LEU A 90 2.24 -5.17 -2.84
C LEU A 90 3.60 -5.82 -3.14
N VAL A 91 3.78 -6.38 -4.34
CA VAL A 91 5.04 -7.01 -4.75
C VAL A 91 6.20 -6.03 -4.66
N LEU A 92 5.98 -4.78 -5.11
CA LEU A 92 6.98 -3.72 -5.05
C LEU A 92 7.35 -3.40 -3.60
N LEU A 93 6.36 -3.26 -2.71
CA LEU A 93 6.60 -2.98 -1.30
C LEU A 93 7.36 -4.13 -0.63
N LEU A 94 6.94 -5.39 -0.85
CA LEU A 94 7.60 -6.57 -0.30
C LEU A 94 9.04 -6.70 -0.78
N ALA A 95 9.29 -6.48 -2.07
CA ALA A 95 10.64 -6.51 -2.64
C ALA A 95 11.55 -5.49 -1.95
N LEU A 96 11.07 -4.26 -1.73
CA LEU A 96 11.81 -3.21 -1.04
C LEU A 96 12.06 -3.56 0.44
N LEU A 97 11.05 -4.05 1.16
CA LEU A 97 11.18 -4.47 2.55
C LEU A 97 12.19 -5.61 2.72
N PHE A 98 12.16 -6.62 1.85
CA PHE A 98 13.11 -7.74 1.87
C PHE A 98 14.53 -7.30 1.48
N ALA A 99 14.66 -6.39 0.52
CA ALA A 99 15.96 -5.87 0.10
C ALA A 99 16.63 -5.02 1.19
N THR A 100 15.86 -4.45 2.11
CA THR A 100 16.34 -3.49 3.11
C THR A 100 17.36 -4.13 4.07
N PRO A 101 18.64 -3.73 4.02
CA PRO A 101 19.69 -4.26 4.89
C PRO A 101 19.50 -3.77 6.34
N PRO A 102 19.94 -4.54 7.36
CA PRO A 102 19.78 -4.16 8.77
C PRO A 102 20.28 -2.76 9.13
N ALA A 103 21.35 -2.29 8.47
CA ALA A 103 21.92 -0.96 8.70
C ALA A 103 20.98 0.21 8.29
N LEU A 104 20.00 -0.04 7.42
CA LEU A 104 19.02 0.97 6.97
C LEU A 104 17.68 0.86 7.71
N ARG A 105 17.49 -0.19 8.51
CA ARG A 105 16.24 -0.44 9.25
C ARG A 105 16.15 0.47 10.47
N ALA A 106 15.02 1.16 10.62
CA ALA A 106 14.73 1.94 11.82
C ALA A 106 14.65 1.08 13.09
N SER A 107 14.76 1.69 14.27
CA SER A 107 14.66 0.99 15.56
C SER A 107 13.32 0.24 15.72
N ALA A 108 12.25 0.75 15.12
CA ALA A 108 10.91 0.16 15.09
C ALA A 108 10.54 -0.41 13.69
N PHE A 109 11.52 -0.91 12.92
CA PHE A 109 11.30 -1.35 11.54
C PHE A 109 10.12 -2.32 11.36
N PRO A 110 9.92 -3.37 12.18
CA PRO A 110 8.79 -4.28 12.01
C PRO A 110 7.43 -3.59 12.16
N ALA A 111 7.30 -2.70 13.14
CA ALA A 111 6.06 -1.94 13.35
C ALA A 111 5.81 -0.95 12.21
N ARG A 112 6.86 -0.26 11.72
CA ARG A 112 6.74 0.64 10.55
C ARG A 112 6.43 -0.12 9.26
N ALA A 113 6.99 -1.31 9.07
CA ALA A 113 6.67 -2.18 7.93
C ALA A 113 5.22 -2.67 7.98
N ALA A 114 4.72 -3.05 9.15
CA ALA A 114 3.31 -3.39 9.34
C ALA A 114 2.39 -2.19 9.05
N ALA A 115 2.75 -0.99 9.51
CA ALA A 115 2.03 0.24 9.21
C ALA A 115 2.05 0.56 7.69
N ALA A 116 3.19 0.37 7.02
CA ALA A 116 3.31 0.53 5.57
C ALA A 116 2.42 -0.43 4.80
N LEU A 117 2.32 -1.71 5.23
CA LEU A 117 1.40 -2.69 4.65
C LEU A 117 -0.07 -2.30 4.89
N GLY A 118 -0.42 -1.84 6.09
CA GLY A 118 -1.77 -1.35 6.40
C GLY A 118 -2.14 -0.11 5.59
N ALA A 119 -1.22 0.83 5.41
CA ALA A 119 -1.41 2.01 4.57
C ALA A 119 -1.55 1.63 3.08
N LEU A 120 -0.81 0.61 2.62
CA LEU A 120 -0.96 0.08 1.26
C LEU A 120 -2.34 -0.56 1.06
N LEU A 121 -2.80 -1.37 2.02
CA LEU A 121 -4.14 -1.93 2.02
C LEU A 121 -5.20 -0.82 1.90
N LEU A 122 -5.09 0.24 2.70
CA LEU A 122 -6.01 1.38 2.61
C LEU A 122 -5.97 2.05 1.23
N THR A 123 -4.78 2.22 0.65
CA THR A 123 -4.61 2.78 -0.70
C THR A 123 -5.29 1.92 -1.76
N GLN A 124 -5.13 0.59 -1.69
CA GLN A 124 -5.76 -0.36 -2.60
C GLN A 124 -7.28 -0.39 -2.43
N VAL A 125 -7.77 -0.29 -1.19
CA VAL A 125 -9.20 -0.20 -0.89
C VAL A 125 -9.81 1.04 -1.53
N LEU A 126 -9.13 2.19 -1.43
CA LEU A 126 -9.55 3.43 -2.09
C LEU A 126 -9.50 3.29 -3.62
N HIS A 127 -8.44 2.71 -4.17
CA HIS A 127 -8.33 2.45 -5.61
C HIS A 127 -9.49 1.60 -6.12
N LEU A 128 -9.79 0.49 -5.46
CA LEU A 128 -10.93 -0.37 -5.79
C LEU A 128 -12.27 0.37 -5.62
N SER A 129 -12.40 1.21 -4.61
CA SER A 129 -13.61 2.02 -4.42
C SER A 129 -13.84 3.01 -5.56
N PHE A 130 -12.81 3.75 -5.98
CA PHE A 130 -12.89 4.63 -7.15
C PHE A 130 -13.17 3.85 -8.43
N THR A 131 -12.64 2.63 -8.55
CA THR A 131 -12.93 1.71 -9.65
C THR A 131 -14.41 1.39 -9.74
N VAL A 132 -14.99 0.88 -8.65
CA VAL A 132 -16.41 0.55 -8.60
C VAL A 132 -17.27 1.78 -8.86
N GLN A 133 -16.92 2.93 -8.25
CA GLN A 133 -17.65 4.18 -8.50
C GLN A 133 -17.54 4.64 -9.96
N THR A 134 -16.40 4.47 -10.64
CA THR A 134 -16.29 4.81 -12.07
C THR A 134 -17.22 3.96 -12.95
N LEU A 135 -17.44 2.68 -12.60
CA LEU A 135 -18.41 1.83 -13.32
C LEU A 135 -19.80 2.48 -13.26
N TYR A 136 -20.24 2.89 -12.07
CA TYR A 136 -21.56 3.49 -11.89
C TYR A 136 -21.65 4.90 -12.46
N ALA A 137 -20.60 5.70 -12.30
CA ALA A 137 -20.59 7.10 -12.67
C ALA A 137 -20.41 7.31 -14.18
N LEU A 138 -19.82 6.34 -14.91
CA LEU A 138 -19.45 6.53 -16.31
C LEU A 138 -20.01 5.46 -17.27
N GLN A 139 -20.30 4.24 -16.80
CA GLN A 139 -20.60 3.11 -17.70
C GLN A 139 -22.09 2.73 -17.76
N LEU A 140 -22.97 3.35 -16.97
CA LEU A 140 -24.42 3.07 -16.98
C LEU A 140 -25.22 4.04 -17.88
N GLY A 141 -24.53 4.78 -18.76
CA GLY A 141 -25.14 5.63 -19.78
C GLY A 141 -26.08 6.70 -19.21
N ALA A 142 -27.36 6.67 -19.61
CA ALA A 142 -28.36 7.67 -19.19
C ALA A 142 -28.59 7.69 -17.68
N TRP A 143 -28.50 6.56 -16.99
CA TRP A 143 -28.62 6.51 -15.53
C TRP A 143 -27.50 7.30 -14.85
N SER A 144 -26.26 7.10 -15.30
CA SER A 144 -25.10 7.88 -14.83
C SER A 144 -25.28 9.37 -15.08
N ALA A 145 -25.90 9.76 -16.20
CA ALA A 145 -26.14 11.16 -16.54
C ALA A 145 -27.05 11.87 -15.52
N VAL A 146 -28.07 11.17 -15.03
CA VAL A 146 -29.10 11.68 -14.12
C VAL A 146 -28.70 11.54 -12.65
N SER A 147 -28.09 10.43 -12.26
CA SER A 147 -27.75 10.14 -10.86
C SER A 147 -26.44 10.77 -10.39
N TRP A 148 -25.51 11.05 -11.30
CA TRP A 148 -24.20 11.62 -10.97
C TRP A 148 -24.01 12.99 -11.64
N PRO A 149 -24.00 14.10 -10.89
CA PRO A 149 -23.58 15.40 -11.41
C PRO A 149 -22.21 15.34 -12.08
N ARG A 150 -22.00 16.19 -13.09
CA ARG A 150 -20.76 16.22 -13.89
C ARG A 150 -19.48 16.26 -13.04
N TRP A 151 -19.44 17.13 -12.03
CA TRP A 151 -18.28 17.27 -11.16
C TRP A 151 -17.98 15.98 -10.38
N GLN A 152 -18.99 15.21 -9.96
CA GLN A 152 -18.76 13.94 -9.26
C GLN A 152 -18.15 12.90 -10.20
N ARG A 153 -18.63 12.85 -11.45
CA ARG A 153 -18.05 11.98 -12.49
C ARG A 153 -16.58 12.32 -12.75
N GLU A 154 -16.26 13.60 -12.83
CA GLU A 154 -14.88 14.09 -13.01
C GLU A 154 -13.99 13.75 -11.80
N VAL A 155 -14.47 13.94 -10.58
CA VAL A 155 -13.75 13.58 -9.34
C VAL A 155 -13.47 12.08 -9.29
N VAL A 156 -14.46 11.25 -9.56
CA VAL A 156 -14.32 9.79 -9.50
C VAL A 156 -13.40 9.26 -10.61
N ALA A 157 -13.51 9.81 -11.82
CA ALA A 157 -12.59 9.50 -12.91
C ALA A 157 -11.15 9.89 -12.57
N THR A 158 -10.95 11.11 -12.07
CA THR A 158 -9.63 11.62 -11.67
C THR A 158 -9.05 10.80 -10.53
N GLY A 159 -9.86 10.41 -9.54
CA GLY A 159 -9.45 9.53 -8.45
C GLY A 159 -8.95 8.19 -8.97
N ARG A 160 -9.68 7.54 -9.89
CA ARG A 160 -9.21 6.30 -10.51
C ARG A 160 -7.87 6.50 -11.24
N TYR A 161 -7.74 7.53 -12.07
CA TYR A 161 -6.48 7.84 -12.75
C TYR A 161 -5.31 8.09 -11.79
N PHE A 162 -5.57 8.81 -10.69
CA PHE A 162 -4.57 9.03 -9.65
C PHE A 162 -4.05 7.71 -9.10
N PHE A 163 -4.93 6.75 -8.78
CA PHE A 163 -4.50 5.46 -8.25
C PHE A 163 -3.86 4.55 -9.30
N ASP A 164 -4.34 4.56 -10.55
CA ASP A 164 -3.76 3.77 -11.66
C ASP A 164 -2.31 4.17 -11.98
N ILE A 165 -1.94 5.43 -11.71
CA ILE A 165 -0.60 5.96 -11.98
C ILE A 165 0.17 6.14 -10.66
N ILE A 166 -0.22 7.10 -9.85
CA ILE A 166 0.52 7.50 -8.64
C ILE A 166 0.37 6.43 -7.56
N GLY A 167 -0.87 5.97 -7.31
CA GLY A 167 -1.17 4.93 -6.34
C GLY A 167 -0.41 3.63 -6.60
N LYS A 168 -0.33 3.23 -7.86
CA LYS A 168 0.32 1.99 -8.26
C LYS A 168 1.84 2.06 -8.17
N TYR A 169 2.45 3.14 -8.67
CA TYR A 169 3.90 3.18 -8.86
C TYR A 169 4.66 3.97 -7.81
N ALA A 170 4.09 5.01 -7.19
CA ALA A 170 4.82 5.83 -6.23
C ALA A 170 4.62 5.36 -4.78
N VAL A 171 3.41 4.95 -4.43
CA VAL A 171 3.03 4.63 -3.04
C VAL A 171 3.93 3.58 -2.38
N PRO A 172 4.29 2.44 -3.02
CA PRO A 172 5.17 1.46 -2.41
C PRO A 172 6.52 2.05 -1.98
N PHE A 173 7.09 2.95 -2.78
CA PHE A 173 8.37 3.60 -2.47
C PHE A 173 8.25 4.60 -1.33
N VAL A 174 7.16 5.38 -1.31
CA VAL A 174 6.89 6.34 -0.23
C VAL A 174 6.72 5.61 1.10
N PHE A 175 5.90 4.56 1.13
CA PHE A 175 5.66 3.79 2.36
C PHE A 175 6.90 3.02 2.81
N TRP A 176 7.68 2.48 1.87
CA TRP A 176 8.99 1.91 2.18
C TRP A 176 9.94 2.94 2.78
N ALA A 177 10.05 4.15 2.20
CA ALA A 177 10.98 5.18 2.67
C ALA A 177 10.73 5.57 4.14
N ILE A 178 9.47 5.58 4.59
CA ILE A 178 9.09 5.87 5.98
C ILE A 178 9.60 4.78 6.95
N THR A 179 9.85 3.56 6.46
CA THR A 179 10.43 2.47 7.29
C THR A 179 11.93 2.63 7.53
N LEU A 180 12.60 3.47 6.74
CA LEU A 180 14.06 3.63 6.78
C LEU A 180 14.51 4.60 7.87
N ARG A 181 15.79 4.52 8.24
CA ARG A 181 16.49 5.50 9.10
C ARG A 181 16.86 6.80 8.38
N LEU A 182 15.94 7.41 7.64
CA LEU A 182 16.19 8.72 7.04
C LEU A 182 15.89 9.79 8.11
N GLY A 183 16.93 10.44 8.65
CA GLY A 183 16.82 11.54 9.62
C GLY A 183 16.93 11.16 11.11
N GLU A 184 17.08 9.88 11.46
CA GLU A 184 17.38 9.48 12.86
C GLU A 184 18.82 9.88 13.27
N GLU A 185 19.76 9.91 12.33
CA GLU A 185 21.16 10.30 12.58
C GLU A 185 21.31 11.80 12.93
N GLU A 186 20.49 12.69 12.36
CA GLU A 186 20.48 14.12 12.73
C GLU A 186 19.95 14.32 14.16
N ASN A 187 18.93 13.56 14.57
CA ASN A 187 18.37 13.63 15.92
C ASN A 187 19.27 12.99 16.99
N GLU A 188 20.07 11.98 16.65
CA GLU A 188 21.09 11.42 17.55
C GLU A 188 22.31 12.34 17.67
N ALA A 189 22.74 13.00 16.59
CA ALA A 189 23.81 14.00 16.63
C ALA A 189 23.41 15.28 17.39
N ALA A 190 22.11 15.62 17.42
CA ALA A 190 21.57 16.76 18.17
C ALA A 190 21.41 16.49 19.68
N LYS A 191 21.59 15.24 20.15
CA LYS A 191 21.67 14.96 21.60
C LYS A 191 23.09 15.26 22.08
N PRO A 192 23.31 16.32 22.89
CA PRO A 192 24.64 16.57 23.42
C PRO A 192 25.02 15.41 24.34
N ASN A 193 26.22 14.86 24.10
CA ASN A 193 26.87 13.84 24.91
C ASN A 193 26.67 14.12 26.42
N ALA A 194 25.78 13.35 27.07
CA ALA A 194 25.83 13.22 28.52
C ALA A 194 27.16 12.54 28.84
N ALA A 195 28.12 13.35 29.28
CA ALA A 195 29.51 12.97 29.50
C ALA A 195 29.63 11.75 30.43
N PRO A 196 30.67 10.90 30.27
CA PRO A 196 30.90 9.79 31.16
C PRO A 196 31.43 10.34 32.49
N ALA A 197 30.72 10.07 33.59
CA ALA A 197 31.23 10.33 34.93
C ALA A 197 32.43 9.41 35.21
N LYS A 198 33.64 9.84 34.80
CA LYS A 198 34.91 9.28 35.25
C LYS A 198 35.10 9.61 36.73
N GLY A 199 35.41 8.58 37.52
CA GLY A 199 35.37 8.65 38.97
C GLY A 199 36.58 9.26 39.68
N ARG A 200 36.49 9.17 41.01
CA ARG A 200 37.60 9.29 42.00
C ARG A 200 37.13 8.50 43.22
N ARG A 201 37.47 7.22 43.38
CA ARG A 201 38.70 6.65 43.95
C ARG A 201 38.96 7.06 45.42
N ARG A 202 38.91 6.03 46.29
CA ARG A 202 39.94 5.61 47.30
C ARG A 202 39.63 5.79 48.81
N LYS A 203 39.68 4.64 49.52
CA LYS A 203 40.22 4.31 50.87
C LYS A 203 39.65 5.11 52.08
N LYS A 204 39.36 4.50 53.24
CA LYS A 204 40.27 3.66 54.05
C LYS A 204 39.49 2.95 55.17
N LYS A 205 39.96 1.75 55.57
CA LYS A 205 39.59 1.05 56.82
C LYS A 205 39.90 1.90 58.05
N GLY A 206 39.11 1.69 59.11
CA GLY A 206 39.33 2.10 60.49
C GLY A 206 38.15 1.62 61.31
#